data_AF-A0A2A4AHK8-F1
#
_entry.id   AF-A0A2A4AHK8-F1
#
_cell.length_a   1.000
_cell.length_b   1.000
_cell.length_c   1.000
_cell.angle_alpha   90.00
_cell.angle_beta   90.00
_cell.angle_gamma   90.00
#
_symmetry.space_group_name_H-M   'P 1'
#
loop_
_entity.id
_entity.type
_entity.pdbx_description
1 polymer ?
#
loop_
_entity_poly.entity_id
_entity_poly.type
_entity_poly.pdbx_seq_one_letter_code
_entity_poly.pdbx_strand_id
1 'polypeptide(L)'
;MMFNPVMGMALNMLIGSLVVGTNIPFYFDTLGTIVVAILYGPTLGMATGLGASVLSASYAAHPLAFIPVSMFVGYIFGALAQRRMFRYVATTIVIGLLAGCLSGMIVVYPTIYSLGGEGDIGREGLLTFYQMVTGNDRLAIICQALTSDSIDKAFTVVAACLLIRFAPAGLRSYAVYPGNAAIADSVFRENSENLGHGDGIRRGLRYMDRGISRYAAWLKPAKSETGE
;
A
#
# COMPACT_ATOMS: atom_id res chain seq x y z
N MET A 1 15.32 -17.85 -6.62
CA MET A 1 14.37 -17.09 -5.79
C MET A 1 14.95 -15.78 -5.20
N MET A 2 16.23 -15.43 -5.39
CA MET A 2 16.86 -14.18 -4.87
C MET A 2 16.47 -12.87 -5.59
N PHE A 3 15.56 -12.90 -6.56
CA PHE A 3 15.30 -11.76 -7.46
C PHE A 3 14.36 -10.69 -6.89
N ASN A 4 13.64 -10.98 -5.79
CA ASN A 4 12.55 -10.12 -5.30
C ASN A 4 12.98 -8.79 -4.66
N PRO A 5 13.98 -8.74 -3.74
CA PRO A 5 14.41 -7.48 -3.14
C PRO A 5 15.23 -6.62 -4.12
N VAL A 6 15.96 -7.23 -5.05
CA VAL A 6 16.72 -6.52 -6.09
C VAL A 6 15.78 -5.75 -7.02
N MET A 7 14.66 -6.36 -7.38
CA MET A 7 13.62 -5.68 -8.18
C MET A 7 13.05 -4.47 -7.43
N GLY A 8 12.77 -4.58 -6.14
CA GLY A 8 12.29 -3.45 -5.33
C GLY A 8 13.31 -2.31 -5.23
N MET A 9 14.59 -2.64 -5.06
CA MET A 9 15.67 -1.65 -5.05
C MET A 9 15.78 -0.92 -6.40
N ALA A 10 15.73 -1.66 -7.51
CA ALA A 10 15.73 -1.06 -8.85
C ALA A 10 14.52 -0.15 -9.07
N LEU A 11 13.34 -0.55 -8.58
CA LEU A 11 12.11 0.23 -8.65
C LEU A 11 12.23 1.54 -7.87
N ASN A 12 12.79 1.51 -6.65
CA ASN A 12 13.09 2.72 -5.87
C ASN A 12 14.03 3.67 -6.63
N MET A 13 15.11 3.15 -7.23
CA MET A 13 16.07 3.98 -7.97
C MET A 13 15.47 4.59 -9.24
N LEU A 14 14.67 3.83 -9.98
CA LEU A 14 13.99 4.32 -11.18
C LEU A 14 12.99 5.43 -10.84
N ILE A 15 12.14 5.22 -9.84
CA ILE A 15 11.15 6.23 -9.43
C ILE A 15 11.84 7.45 -8.81
N GLY A 16 12.82 7.24 -7.93
CA GLY A 16 13.59 8.35 -7.35
C GLY A 16 14.25 9.22 -8.42
N SER A 17 14.79 8.60 -9.47
CA SER A 17 15.37 9.33 -10.61
C SER A 17 14.32 10.13 -11.40
N LEU A 18 13.11 9.59 -11.57
CA LEU A 18 12.01 10.29 -12.24
C LEU A 18 11.51 11.49 -11.43
N VAL A 19 11.44 11.37 -10.11
CA VAL A 19 11.02 12.46 -9.20
C VAL A 19 11.99 13.63 -9.25
N VAL A 20 13.29 13.36 -9.16
CA VAL A 20 14.33 14.38 -9.31
C VAL A 20 14.23 15.09 -10.66
N GLY A 21 13.91 14.34 -11.73
CA GLY A 21 13.71 14.91 -13.07
C GLY A 21 12.41 15.72 -13.24
N THR A 22 11.38 15.50 -12.41
CA THR A 22 10.05 16.10 -12.57
C THR A 22 9.71 17.16 -11.52
N ASN A 23 10.60 17.44 -10.55
CA ASN A 23 10.40 18.42 -9.48
C ASN A 23 9.08 18.23 -8.71
N ILE A 24 8.62 16.98 -8.58
CA ILE A 24 7.45 16.68 -7.77
C ILE A 24 7.86 16.77 -6.30
N PRO A 25 7.13 17.50 -5.43
CA PRO A 25 7.49 17.69 -4.02
C PRO A 25 7.13 16.46 -3.14
N PHE A 26 7.39 15.25 -3.65
CA PHE A 26 7.16 13.98 -2.96
C PHE A 26 8.37 13.08 -3.16
N TYR A 27 8.72 12.29 -2.14
CA TYR A 27 9.97 11.54 -2.14
C TYR A 27 9.88 10.27 -2.96
N PHE A 28 8.77 9.54 -2.83
CA PHE A 28 8.51 8.26 -3.51
C PHE A 28 9.67 7.24 -3.43
N ASP A 29 10.59 7.44 -2.50
CA ASP A 29 11.81 6.67 -2.26
C ASP A 29 11.55 5.26 -1.74
N THR A 30 10.36 5.09 -1.18
CA THR A 30 9.88 3.89 -0.49
C THR A 30 8.78 3.19 -1.28
N LEU A 31 8.46 3.66 -2.49
CA LEU A 31 7.41 3.06 -3.33
C LEU A 31 7.69 1.59 -3.63
N GLY A 32 8.88 1.28 -4.14
CA GLY A 32 9.33 -0.09 -4.41
C GLY A 32 9.47 -0.93 -3.13
N THR A 33 9.87 -0.33 -2.01
CA THR A 33 9.91 -1.00 -0.70
C THR A 33 8.52 -1.44 -0.25
N ILE A 34 7.51 -0.55 -0.36
CA ILE A 34 6.12 -0.86 -0.02
C ILE A 34 5.55 -1.91 -0.98
N VAL A 35 5.84 -1.81 -2.28
CA VAL A 35 5.42 -2.82 -3.27
C VAL A 35 5.98 -4.18 -2.90
N VAL A 36 7.28 -4.30 -2.63
CA VAL A 36 7.89 -5.58 -2.23
C VAL A 36 7.35 -6.06 -0.89
N ALA A 37 7.12 -5.16 0.07
CA ALA A 37 6.54 -5.50 1.36
C ALA A 37 5.13 -6.10 1.22
N ILE A 38 4.31 -5.55 0.33
CA ILE A 38 2.95 -6.07 0.06
C ILE A 38 3.01 -7.41 -0.67
N LEU A 39 3.86 -7.53 -1.70
CA LEU A 39 3.89 -8.72 -2.56
C LEU A 39 4.59 -9.92 -1.92
N TYR A 40 5.63 -9.68 -1.13
CA TYR A 40 6.52 -10.72 -0.60
C TYR A 40 6.56 -10.78 0.93
N GLY A 41 5.98 -9.80 1.61
CA GLY A 41 5.87 -9.76 3.08
C GLY A 41 6.90 -8.85 3.77
N PRO A 42 6.79 -8.73 5.11
CA PRO A 42 7.52 -7.72 5.90
C PRO A 42 9.03 -7.94 5.91
N THR A 43 9.51 -9.19 5.95
CA THR A 43 10.95 -9.50 5.99
C THR A 43 11.67 -9.06 4.72
N LEU A 44 11.06 -9.33 3.55
CA LEU A 44 11.60 -8.93 2.26
C LEU A 44 11.40 -7.44 1.99
N GLY A 45 10.33 -6.83 2.51
CA GLY A 45 10.16 -5.38 2.57
C GLY A 45 11.31 -4.70 3.33
N MET A 46 11.63 -5.17 4.54
CA MET A 46 12.75 -4.65 5.33
C MET A 46 14.10 -4.79 4.59
N ALA A 47 14.37 -5.96 4.01
CA ALA A 47 15.60 -6.19 3.25
C ALA A 47 15.73 -5.25 2.05
N THR A 48 14.61 -4.97 1.37
CA THR A 48 14.56 -4.02 0.24
C THR A 48 14.81 -2.59 0.69
N GLY A 49 14.19 -2.17 1.80
CA GLY A 49 14.39 -0.83 2.37
C GLY A 49 15.84 -0.61 2.84
N LEU A 50 16.41 -1.59 3.51
CA LEU A 50 17.82 -1.57 3.91
C LEU A 50 18.74 -1.51 2.70
N GLY A 51 18.54 -2.40 1.73
CA GLY A 51 19.38 -2.45 0.53
C GLY A 51 19.28 -1.17 -0.31
N ALA A 52 18.07 -0.64 -0.50
CA ALA A 52 17.87 0.63 -1.20
C ALA A 52 18.58 1.79 -0.50
N SER A 53 18.48 1.86 0.83
CA SER A 53 19.16 2.91 1.61
C SER A 53 20.68 2.80 1.54
N VAL A 54 21.23 1.58 1.52
CA VAL A 54 22.68 1.32 1.36
C VAL A 54 23.15 1.65 -0.06
N LEU A 55 22.35 1.36 -1.08
CA LEU A 55 22.67 1.75 -2.45
C LEU A 55 22.63 3.27 -2.60
N SER A 56 21.60 3.94 -2.08
CA SER A 56 21.51 5.40 -2.06
C SER A 56 22.65 6.02 -1.26
N ALA A 57 23.10 5.37 -0.18
CA ALA A 57 24.27 5.78 0.59
C ALA A 57 25.58 5.80 -0.21
N SER A 58 25.66 5.02 -1.28
CA SER A 58 26.83 5.00 -2.16
C SER A 58 26.92 6.25 -3.05
N TYR A 59 25.80 6.93 -3.28
CA TYR A 59 25.74 8.18 -4.05
C TYR A 59 25.83 9.42 -3.14
N ALA A 60 25.33 9.35 -1.91
CA ALA A 60 25.42 10.42 -0.91
C ALA A 60 25.45 9.82 0.50
N ALA A 61 26.18 10.40 1.46
CA ALA A 61 26.27 9.83 2.82
C ALA A 61 24.98 9.99 3.66
N HIS A 62 24.11 10.94 3.29
CA HIS A 62 22.90 11.33 4.02
C HIS A 62 21.90 10.17 4.30
N PRO A 63 21.59 9.27 3.34
CA PRO A 63 20.60 8.20 3.52
C PRO A 63 20.97 7.13 4.56
N LEU A 64 22.24 7.03 4.99
CA LEU A 64 22.68 6.04 5.99
C LEU A 64 21.96 6.23 7.33
N ALA A 65 21.73 7.48 7.72
CA ALA A 65 21.07 7.80 8.99
C ALA A 65 19.59 7.39 9.01
N PHE A 66 18.98 7.18 7.83
CA PHE A 66 17.55 6.86 7.67
C PHE A 66 17.26 5.38 7.44
N ILE A 67 18.27 4.50 7.46
CA ILE A 67 18.08 3.04 7.35
C ILE A 67 17.01 2.52 8.34
N PRO A 68 16.98 2.93 9.63
CA PRO A 68 15.95 2.46 10.55
C PRO A 68 14.53 2.81 10.09
N VAL A 69 14.35 3.97 9.46
CA VAL A 69 13.08 4.44 8.91
C VAL A 69 12.66 3.55 7.75
N SER A 70 13.56 3.29 6.80
CA SER A 70 13.29 2.43 5.64
C SER A 70 12.94 0.99 6.04
N MET A 71 13.61 0.45 7.05
CA MET A 71 13.26 -0.87 7.61
C MET A 71 11.89 -0.84 8.29
N PHE A 72 11.61 0.17 9.11
CA PHE A 72 10.32 0.31 9.79
C PHE A 72 9.16 0.38 8.81
N VAL A 73 9.30 1.16 7.73
CA VAL A 73 8.32 1.26 6.64
C VAL A 73 8.11 -0.11 5.99
N GLY A 74 9.18 -0.80 5.58
CA GLY A 74 9.10 -2.14 4.99
C GLY A 74 8.41 -3.17 5.90
N TYR A 75 8.65 -3.08 7.21
CA TYR A 75 8.01 -3.94 8.20
C TYR A 75 6.51 -3.65 8.36
N ILE A 76 6.13 -2.39 8.64
CA ILE A 76 4.73 -2.03 8.92
C ILE A 76 3.84 -2.32 7.72
N PHE A 77 4.22 -1.86 6.53
CA PHE A 77 3.37 -2.05 5.35
C PHE A 77 3.27 -3.54 4.97
N GLY A 78 4.35 -4.31 5.15
CA GLY A 78 4.32 -5.75 4.91
C GLY A 78 3.45 -6.51 5.93
N ALA A 79 3.53 -6.14 7.22
CA ALA A 79 2.71 -6.75 8.28
C ALA A 79 1.22 -6.43 8.10
N LEU A 80 0.89 -5.18 7.71
CA LEU A 80 -0.49 -4.77 7.44
C LEU A 80 -1.04 -5.39 6.13
N ALA A 81 -0.17 -5.65 5.15
CA ALA A 81 -0.55 -6.35 3.92
C ALA A 81 -0.99 -7.78 4.20
N GLN A 82 -0.28 -8.49 5.09
CA GLN A 82 -0.66 -9.84 5.52
C GLN A 82 -2.05 -9.89 6.18
N ARG A 83 -2.50 -8.78 6.77
CA ARG A 83 -3.84 -8.64 7.36
C ARG A 83 -4.91 -8.17 6.36
N ARG A 84 -4.58 -8.03 5.07
CA ARG A 84 -5.49 -7.55 4.00
C ARG A 84 -6.13 -6.18 4.27
N MET A 85 -5.39 -5.30 4.95
CA MET A 85 -5.89 -3.97 5.36
C MET A 85 -5.97 -2.96 4.20
N PHE A 86 -5.39 -3.27 3.03
CA PHE A 86 -5.37 -2.39 1.84
C PHE A 86 -6.55 -2.61 0.88
N ARG A 87 -7.68 -3.13 1.39
CA ARG A 87 -8.88 -3.40 0.58
C ARG A 87 -9.58 -2.12 0.12
N TYR A 88 -9.55 -1.07 0.95
CA TYR A 88 -10.24 0.20 0.72
C TYR A 88 -9.25 1.35 0.61
N VAL A 89 -9.50 2.27 -0.32
CA VAL A 89 -8.68 3.49 -0.51
C VAL A 89 -8.62 4.33 0.76
N ALA A 90 -9.75 4.52 1.44
CA ALA A 90 -9.80 5.28 2.70
C ALA A 90 -8.94 4.65 3.80
N THR A 91 -9.01 3.32 3.97
CA THR A 91 -8.19 2.60 4.96
C THR A 91 -6.71 2.70 4.62
N THR A 92 -6.35 2.60 3.35
CA THR A 92 -4.97 2.76 2.86
C THR A 92 -4.42 4.15 3.15
N ILE A 93 -5.21 5.22 2.96
CA ILE A 93 -4.81 6.60 3.28
C ILE A 93 -4.58 6.76 4.79
N VAL A 94 -5.51 6.28 5.63
CA VAL A 94 -5.38 6.36 7.09
C VAL A 94 -4.15 5.62 7.58
N ILE A 95 -3.90 4.42 7.04
CA ILE A 95 -2.69 3.64 7.36
C ILE A 95 -1.43 4.41 6.94
N GLY A 96 -1.43 5.00 5.75
CA GLY A 96 -0.31 5.80 5.25
C GLY A 96 -0.01 7.00 6.14
N LEU A 97 -1.05 7.73 6.58
CA LEU A 97 -0.91 8.86 7.50
C LEU A 97 -0.37 8.43 8.87
N LEU A 98 -0.90 7.35 9.45
CA LEU A 98 -0.45 6.85 10.75
C LEU A 98 0.99 6.32 10.68
N ALA A 99 1.31 5.54 9.66
CA ALA A 99 2.66 5.03 9.44
C ALA A 99 3.66 6.15 9.15
N GLY A 100 3.24 7.18 8.41
CA GLY A 100 4.05 8.35 8.11
C GLY A 100 4.27 9.26 9.33
N CYS A 101 3.30 9.36 10.22
CA CYS A 101 3.48 10.05 11.50
C CYS A 101 4.53 9.33 12.36
N LEU A 102 4.43 7.99 12.46
CA LEU A 102 5.41 7.17 13.18
C LEU A 102 6.80 7.25 12.54
N SER A 103 6.91 7.19 11.21
CA SER A 103 8.19 7.34 10.53
C SER A 103 8.77 8.74 10.72
N GLY A 104 7.94 9.79 10.69
CA GLY A 104 8.33 11.16 10.99
C GLY A 104 8.95 11.29 12.39
N MET A 105 8.40 10.63 13.40
CA MET A 105 8.99 10.62 14.75
C MET A 105 10.39 9.96 14.78
N ILE A 106 10.59 8.90 14.00
CA ILE A 106 11.88 8.21 13.89
C ILE A 106 12.89 9.10 13.14
N VAL A 107 12.44 9.85 12.13
CA VAL A 107 13.25 10.77 11.31
C VAL A 107 13.78 11.96 12.10
N VAL A 108 13.04 12.47 13.09
CA VAL A 108 13.46 13.62 13.90
C VAL A 108 14.84 13.41 14.55
N TYR A 109 15.12 12.20 15.05
CA TYR A 109 16.39 11.90 15.72
C TYR A 109 17.61 12.03 14.80
N PRO A 110 17.72 11.29 13.66
CA PRO A 110 18.84 11.45 12.74
C PRO A 110 18.92 12.85 12.14
N THR A 111 17.80 13.53 11.89
CA THR A 111 17.82 14.90 11.35
C THR A 111 18.46 15.90 12.30
N ILE A 112 18.15 15.85 13.61
CA ILE A 112 18.74 16.76 14.61
C ILE A 112 20.22 16.47 14.84
N TYR A 113 20.61 15.19 14.92
CA TYR A 113 21.97 14.81 15.34
C TYR A 113 22.97 14.67 14.20
N SER A 114 22.53 14.38 12.98
CA SER A 114 23.45 14.02 11.89
C SER A 114 23.48 15.04 10.75
N LEU A 115 22.41 15.82 10.53
CA LEU A 115 22.17 16.42 9.20
C LEU A 115 21.63 17.86 9.18
N GLY A 116 21.27 18.45 10.33
CA GLY A 116 20.96 19.89 10.39
C GLY A 116 19.68 20.37 9.68
N GLY A 117 18.89 19.47 9.07
CA GLY A 117 17.64 19.82 8.40
C GLY A 117 17.78 20.24 6.92
N GLU A 118 19.00 20.25 6.40
CA GLU A 118 19.29 20.55 4.99
C GLU A 118 19.20 19.27 4.16
N GLY A 119 18.63 19.34 2.96
CA GLY A 119 18.91 18.26 1.99
C GLY A 119 17.85 17.84 1.00
N ASP A 120 16.60 18.31 1.06
CA ASP A 120 15.58 17.80 0.15
C ASP A 120 14.57 18.84 -0.36
N ILE A 121 14.24 18.73 -1.65
CA ILE A 121 13.28 19.58 -2.36
C ILE A 121 11.90 19.43 -1.68
N GLY A 122 11.44 20.50 -1.04
CA GLY A 122 10.19 20.54 -0.26
C GLY A 122 10.41 20.53 1.26
N ARG A 123 11.45 19.84 1.74
CA ARG A 123 11.81 19.79 3.17
C ARG A 123 12.29 21.15 3.68
N GLU A 124 13.17 21.78 2.91
CA GLU A 124 13.74 23.08 3.27
C GLU A 124 12.69 24.19 3.27
N GLY A 125 11.80 24.23 2.27
CA GLY A 125 10.73 25.23 2.20
C GLY A 125 9.76 25.14 3.39
N LEU A 126 9.34 23.91 3.75
CA LEU A 126 8.52 23.68 4.94
C LEU A 126 9.28 23.96 6.24
N LEU A 127 10.57 23.61 6.31
CA LEU A 127 11.42 23.88 7.47
C LEU A 127 11.52 25.39 7.72
N THR A 128 11.84 26.17 6.68
CA THR A 128 11.91 27.64 6.76
C THR A 128 10.58 28.25 7.17
N PHE A 129 9.46 27.76 6.62
CA PHE A 129 8.13 28.20 7.04
C PHE A 129 7.89 27.96 8.53
N TYR A 130 8.16 26.75 9.02
CA TYR A 130 7.98 26.45 10.44
C TYR A 130 8.98 27.18 11.34
N GLN A 131 10.20 27.44 10.89
CA GLN A 131 11.17 28.28 11.59
C GLN A 131 10.63 29.71 11.76
N MET A 132 10.04 30.30 10.71
CA MET A 132 9.41 31.62 10.78
C MET A 132 8.21 31.66 11.74
N VAL A 133 7.42 30.59 11.79
CA VAL A 133 6.22 30.53 12.64
C VAL A 133 6.55 30.25 14.12
N THR A 134 7.51 29.37 14.39
CA THR A 134 7.80 28.90 15.76
C THR A 134 8.97 29.61 16.43
N GLY A 135 9.88 30.21 15.66
CA GLY A 135 11.10 30.84 16.17
C GLY A 135 12.07 29.87 16.86
N ASN A 136 11.88 28.56 16.71
CA ASN A 136 12.69 27.53 17.33
C ASN A 136 12.99 26.40 16.33
N ASP A 137 14.26 26.23 16.00
CA ASP A 137 14.72 25.26 15.00
C ASP A 137 14.31 23.82 15.33
N ARG A 138 14.31 23.44 16.62
CA ARG A 138 13.95 22.07 17.02
C ARG A 138 12.48 21.77 16.79
N LEU A 139 11.61 22.73 17.11
CA LEU A 139 10.17 22.58 16.90
C LEU A 139 9.84 22.60 15.40
N ALA A 140 10.56 23.42 14.63
CA ALA A 140 10.40 23.47 13.20
C ALA A 140 10.74 22.14 12.52
N ILE A 141 11.85 21.49 12.90
CA ILE A 141 12.23 20.17 12.39
C ILE A 141 11.16 19.12 12.70
N ILE A 142 10.60 19.13 13.93
CA ILE A 142 9.56 18.18 14.33
C ILE A 142 8.28 18.37 13.51
N CYS A 143 7.79 19.62 13.42
CA CYS A 143 6.58 19.94 12.68
C CYS A 143 6.73 19.65 11.18
N GLN A 144 7.88 19.99 10.61
CA GLN A 144 8.23 19.71 9.23
C GLN A 144 8.23 18.19 8.98
N ALA A 145 8.97 17.42 9.78
CA ALA A 145 9.11 15.98 9.59
C ALA A 145 7.77 15.26 9.71
N LEU A 146 6.97 15.57 10.74
CA LEU A 146 5.65 14.97 10.93
C LEU A 146 4.72 15.26 9.75
N THR A 147 4.71 16.50 9.25
CA THR A 147 3.81 16.89 8.16
C THR A 147 4.26 16.27 6.84
N SER A 148 5.54 16.40 6.51
CA SER A 148 6.10 15.93 5.24
C SER A 148 6.07 14.41 5.12
N ASP A 149 6.52 13.68 6.15
CA ASP A 149 6.54 12.21 6.12
C ASP A 149 5.14 11.61 6.14
N SER A 150 4.19 12.20 6.89
CA SER A 150 2.80 11.73 6.90
C SER A 150 2.15 11.81 5.53
N ILE A 151 2.31 12.96 4.87
CA ILE A 151 1.73 13.20 3.55
C ILE A 151 2.41 12.28 2.51
N ASP A 152 3.74 12.21 2.52
CA ASP A 152 4.50 11.36 1.60
C ASP A 152 4.08 9.88 1.72
N LYS A 153 3.97 9.33 2.93
CA LYS A 153 3.57 7.92 3.11
C LYS A 153 2.13 7.65 2.72
N ALA A 154 1.22 8.60 2.88
CA ALA A 154 -0.15 8.48 2.39
C ALA A 154 -0.20 8.38 0.85
N PHE A 155 0.52 9.26 0.14
CA PHE A 155 0.57 9.20 -1.32
C PHE A 155 1.33 7.97 -1.83
N THR A 156 2.46 7.64 -1.21
CA THR A 156 3.32 6.52 -1.60
C THR A 156 2.60 5.18 -1.45
N VAL A 157 1.86 4.93 -0.36
CA VAL A 157 1.14 3.66 -0.20
C VAL A 157 -0.04 3.54 -1.18
N VAL A 158 -0.73 4.63 -1.48
CA VAL A 158 -1.80 4.64 -2.50
C VAL A 158 -1.21 4.36 -3.88
N ALA A 159 -0.13 5.04 -4.24
CA ALA A 159 0.58 4.82 -5.49
C ALA A 159 1.12 3.39 -5.61
N ALA A 160 1.65 2.79 -4.52
CA ALA A 160 2.08 1.39 -4.50
C ALA A 160 0.92 0.45 -4.78
N CYS A 161 -0.23 0.69 -4.15
CA CYS A 161 -1.43 -0.13 -4.34
C CYS A 161 -1.98 0.01 -5.77
N LEU A 162 -1.96 1.21 -6.36
CA LEU A 162 -2.32 1.43 -7.76
C LEU A 162 -1.34 0.71 -8.70
N LEU A 163 -0.03 0.78 -8.44
CA LEU A 163 0.99 0.09 -9.23
C LEU A 163 0.75 -1.42 -9.22
N ILE A 164 0.47 -2.01 -8.07
CA ILE A 164 0.12 -3.45 -7.95
C ILE A 164 -1.16 -3.77 -8.73
N ARG A 165 -2.15 -2.87 -8.73
CA ARG A 165 -3.43 -3.05 -9.40
C ARG A 165 -3.36 -2.94 -10.93
N PHE A 166 -2.53 -2.03 -11.43
CA PHE A 166 -2.29 -1.78 -12.85
C PHE A 166 -1.14 -2.62 -13.42
N ALA A 167 -0.43 -3.38 -12.57
CA ALA A 167 0.62 -4.28 -13.02
C ALA A 167 0.05 -5.32 -14.00
N PRO A 168 0.64 -5.44 -15.21
CA PRO A 168 0.17 -6.39 -16.21
C PRO A 168 0.29 -7.83 -15.73
N ALA A 169 -0.68 -8.68 -16.10
CA ALA A 169 -0.84 -10.04 -15.58
C ALA A 169 0.42 -10.92 -15.70
N GLY A 170 1.25 -10.69 -16.72
CA GLY A 170 2.53 -11.38 -16.91
C GLY A 170 3.61 -11.03 -15.89
N LEU A 171 3.63 -9.80 -15.37
CA LEU A 171 4.55 -9.42 -14.28
C LEU A 171 4.06 -10.00 -12.95
N ARG A 172 2.73 -10.11 -12.80
CA ARG A 172 2.07 -10.60 -11.59
C ARG A 172 2.28 -12.09 -11.33
N SER A 173 2.42 -12.91 -12.38
CA SER A 173 2.73 -14.33 -12.26
C SER A 173 4.20 -14.62 -11.90
N TYR A 174 5.12 -13.70 -12.19
CA TYR A 174 6.54 -13.84 -11.83
C TYR A 174 6.93 -13.07 -10.55
N ALA A 175 6.26 -11.95 -10.26
CA ALA A 175 6.60 -11.03 -9.17
C ALA A 175 5.76 -11.23 -7.90
N VAL A 176 4.85 -12.21 -7.85
CA VAL A 176 4.04 -12.45 -6.66
C VAL A 176 4.43 -13.79 -6.05
N TYR A 177 4.76 -13.78 -4.76
CA TYR A 177 5.01 -15.02 -4.04
C TYR A 177 3.71 -15.85 -4.01
N PRO A 178 3.73 -17.14 -4.37
CA PRO A 178 2.50 -17.94 -4.52
C PRO A 178 1.62 -17.97 -3.26
N GLY A 179 2.21 -17.82 -2.06
CA GLY A 179 1.46 -17.67 -0.80
C GLY A 179 0.76 -16.31 -0.59
N ASN A 180 1.18 -15.25 -1.29
CA ASN A 180 0.67 -13.88 -1.14
C ASN A 180 -0.18 -13.42 -2.34
N ALA A 181 -0.44 -14.28 -3.32
CA ALA A 181 -1.27 -13.96 -4.48
C ALA A 181 -2.67 -13.43 -4.10
N ALA A 182 -3.29 -14.02 -3.08
CA ALA A 182 -4.57 -13.56 -2.54
C ALA A 182 -4.52 -12.15 -1.91
N ILE A 183 -3.36 -11.73 -1.40
CA ILE A 183 -3.15 -10.39 -0.82
C ILE A 183 -3.09 -9.37 -1.95
N ALA A 184 -2.30 -9.63 -3.00
CA ALA A 184 -2.21 -8.77 -4.18
C ALA A 184 -3.56 -8.66 -4.92
N ASP A 185 -4.41 -9.70 -4.87
CA ASP A 185 -5.78 -9.67 -5.39
C ASP A 185 -6.78 -8.91 -4.53
N SER A 186 -6.48 -8.70 -3.24
CA SER A 186 -7.38 -7.99 -2.32
C SER A 186 -7.21 -6.47 -2.35
N VAL A 187 -6.08 -5.97 -2.87
CA VAL A 187 -5.77 -4.54 -2.95
C VAL A 187 -6.78 -3.83 -3.85
N PHE A 188 -7.47 -2.82 -3.30
CA PHE A 188 -8.53 -2.04 -3.97
C PHE A 188 -9.61 -2.88 -4.65
N ARG A 189 -9.86 -4.08 -4.14
CA ARG A 189 -10.98 -4.92 -4.56
C ARG A 189 -12.18 -4.63 -3.66
N GLU A 190 -12.70 -3.42 -3.82
CA GLU A 190 -13.87 -2.93 -3.07
C GLU A 190 -15.17 -3.63 -3.54
N ASN A 191 -15.20 -4.21 -4.76
CA ASN A 191 -16.50 -4.42 -5.41
C ASN A 191 -16.67 -5.70 -6.28
N SER A 192 -16.62 -6.89 -5.68
CA SER A 192 -17.29 -8.05 -6.31
C SER A 192 -18.14 -8.90 -5.36
N GLU A 193 -18.02 -8.72 -4.05
CA GLU A 193 -18.91 -9.39 -3.09
C GLU A 193 -20.11 -8.53 -2.66
N ASN A 194 -19.98 -7.19 -2.68
CA ASN A 194 -21.06 -6.30 -2.22
C ASN A 194 -21.94 -5.72 -3.34
N LEU A 195 -21.50 -5.74 -4.61
CA LEU A 195 -22.39 -5.57 -5.77
C LEU A 195 -23.33 -6.77 -5.99
N GLY A 196 -23.16 -7.84 -5.21
CA GLY A 196 -24.07 -8.99 -5.11
C GLY A 196 -25.35 -8.72 -4.31
N HIS A 197 -25.73 -7.46 -4.05
CA HIS A 197 -27.06 -7.15 -3.51
C HIS A 197 -28.22 -7.49 -4.49
N GLY A 198 -27.93 -7.92 -5.72
CA GLY A 198 -28.89 -8.57 -6.63
C GLY A 198 -28.92 -10.10 -6.54
N ASP A 199 -27.98 -10.72 -5.83
CA ASP A 199 -27.79 -12.18 -5.83
C ASP A 199 -28.61 -12.90 -4.75
N GLY A 200 -29.01 -12.18 -3.70
CA GLY A 200 -30.03 -12.62 -2.73
C GLY A 200 -31.41 -12.75 -3.38
N ILE A 201 -31.79 -11.79 -4.24
CA ILE A 201 -33.05 -11.83 -4.99
C ILE A 201 -33.01 -12.96 -6.03
N ARG A 202 -31.89 -13.15 -6.76
CA ARG A 202 -31.73 -14.28 -7.70
C ARG A 202 -31.69 -15.65 -7.03
N ARG A 203 -31.16 -15.76 -5.81
CA ARG A 203 -31.27 -16.99 -5.00
C ARG A 203 -32.70 -17.20 -4.51
N GLY A 204 -33.35 -16.16 -3.99
CA GLY A 204 -34.75 -16.17 -3.57
C GLY A 204 -35.71 -16.59 -4.70
N LEU A 205 -35.58 -15.98 -5.88
CA LEU A 205 -36.35 -16.37 -7.07
C LEU A 205 -36.10 -17.82 -7.49
N ARG A 206 -34.86 -18.33 -7.40
CA ARG A 206 -34.58 -19.75 -7.69
C ARG A 206 -35.15 -20.71 -6.64
N TYR A 207 -35.31 -20.27 -5.39
CA TYR A 207 -36.03 -21.07 -4.38
C TYR A 207 -37.55 -21.03 -4.59
N MET A 208 -38.09 -19.87 -4.95
CA MET A 208 -39.52 -19.72 -5.26
C MET A 208 -39.92 -20.50 -6.52
N ASP A 209 -39.10 -20.48 -7.56
CA ASP A 209 -39.35 -21.20 -8.82
C ASP A 209 -39.35 -22.73 -8.61
N ARG A 210 -38.43 -23.25 -7.77
CA ARG A 210 -38.45 -24.67 -7.35
C ARG A 210 -39.65 -25.01 -6.45
N GLY A 211 -40.11 -24.07 -5.63
CA GLY A 211 -41.33 -24.23 -4.83
C GLY A 211 -42.57 -24.34 -5.70
N ILE A 212 -42.75 -23.42 -6.64
CA ILE A 212 -43.89 -23.36 -7.58
C ILE A 212 -43.91 -24.60 -8.48
N SER A 213 -42.76 -25.07 -8.97
CA SER A 213 -42.65 -26.31 -9.75
C SER A 213 -43.11 -27.55 -8.97
N ARG A 214 -42.85 -27.61 -7.65
CA ARG A 214 -43.30 -28.70 -6.78
C ARG A 214 -44.81 -28.67 -6.52
N TYR A 215 -45.42 -27.49 -6.39
CA TYR A 215 -46.87 -27.37 -6.24
C TYR A 215 -47.63 -27.62 -7.55
N ALA A 216 -47.08 -27.25 -8.71
CA ALA A 216 -47.64 -27.56 -10.02
C ALA A 216 -47.67 -29.08 -10.31
N ALA A 217 -46.75 -29.86 -9.75
CA ALA A 217 -46.75 -31.32 -9.85
C ALA A 217 -47.89 -31.98 -9.06
N TRP A 218 -48.37 -31.34 -7.97
CA TRP A 218 -49.48 -31.81 -7.14
C TRP A 218 -50.86 -31.46 -7.69
N LEU A 219 -50.94 -30.50 -8.62
CA LEU A 219 -52.20 -30.05 -9.26
C LEU A 219 -52.52 -30.79 -10.56
N LYS A 220 -51.80 -31.85 -10.91
CA LYS A 220 -52.22 -32.72 -12.01
C LYS A 220 -53.49 -33.47 -11.58
N PRO A 221 -54.64 -33.27 -12.26
CA PRO A 221 -55.86 -33.97 -11.89
C PRO A 221 -55.65 -35.48 -12.04
N ALA A 222 -56.08 -36.22 -11.02
CA ALA A 222 -56.11 -37.67 -11.03
C ALA A 222 -56.84 -38.14 -12.29
N LYS A 223 -56.17 -38.96 -13.11
CA LYS A 223 -56.81 -39.69 -14.20
C LYS A 223 -58.00 -40.45 -13.60
N SER A 224 -59.20 -40.16 -14.09
CA SER A 224 -60.40 -40.94 -13.83
C SER A 224 -60.19 -42.34 -14.40
N GLU A 225 -59.94 -43.30 -13.51
CA GLU A 225 -60.14 -44.72 -13.80
C GLU A 225 -61.64 -45.02 -13.81
N THR A 226 -62.22 -45.02 -15.00
CA THR A 226 -63.46 -45.72 -15.35
C THR A 226 -63.21 -46.15 -16.81
N GLY A 227 -63.04 -47.42 -17.15
CA GLY A 227 -63.92 -48.52 -16.81
C GLY A 227 -64.75 -48.81 -18.06
N GLU A 228 -64.42 -49.93 -18.72
CA GLU A 228 -65.09 -50.59 -19.86
C GLU A 228 -64.80 -50.08 -21.28
#